data_AF-A0A521ILB1-F1
#
_entry.id   AF-A0A521ILB1-F1
#
_cell.length_a   1.000
_cell.length_b   1.000
_cell.length_c   1.000
_cell.angle_alpha   90.00
_cell.angle_beta   90.00
_cell.angle_gamma   90.00
#
_symmetry.space_group_name_H-M   'P 1'
#
loop_
_entity.id
_entity.type
_entity.pdbx_description
1 polymer ?
#
loop_
_entity_poly.entity_id
_entity_poly.type
_entity_poly.pdbx_seq_one_letter_code
_entity_poly.pdbx_strand_id
1 'polypeptide(L)'
;MVAIYVLPLLTLLLNFLAFGSCLRFLFSRQGLYWFIPLLLTLFLIVPNALTLYTVASDPNSFISTGGILTYQPLGLSLLWYLIIITFHYALKKTIRINRYEADMRKNLHEARYQAKIESRQLADREKSRKERFAGNRSVVPRTNTHPLAWVELFED
;
A
#
# COMPACT_ATOMS: atom_id res chain seq x y z
N MET A 1 -37.48 -25.62 20.97
CA MET A 1 -37.62 -24.15 21.03
C MET A 1 -36.27 -23.43 20.86
N VAL A 2 -35.24 -23.72 21.67
CA VAL A 2 -33.93 -23.02 21.60
C VAL A 2 -33.26 -23.09 20.21
N ALA A 3 -33.33 -24.23 19.52
CA ALA A 3 -32.66 -24.43 18.23
C ALA A 3 -33.10 -23.47 17.11
N ILE A 4 -34.33 -22.94 17.17
CA ILE A 4 -34.89 -22.03 16.14
C ILE A 4 -34.24 -20.64 16.24
N TYR A 5 -33.85 -20.23 17.46
CA TYR A 5 -33.22 -18.93 17.71
C TYR A 5 -31.71 -18.93 17.44
N VAL A 6 -31.05 -20.08 17.63
CA VAL A 6 -29.58 -20.19 17.56
C VAL A 6 -29.05 -19.79 16.19
N LEU A 7 -29.69 -20.24 15.12
CA LEU A 7 -29.25 -19.97 13.76
C LEU A 7 -29.32 -18.48 13.39
N PRO A 8 -30.48 -17.80 13.51
CA PRO A 8 -30.57 -16.36 13.24
C PRO A 8 -29.74 -15.52 14.22
N LEU A 9 -29.57 -15.94 15.48
CA LEU A 9 -28.68 -15.25 16.42
C LEU A 9 -27.21 -15.33 15.97
N LEU A 10 -26.73 -16.51 15.60
CA LEU A 10 -25.35 -16.68 15.14
C LEU A 10 -25.09 -15.92 13.84
N THR A 11 -26.00 -15.99 12.87
CA THR A 11 -25.83 -15.25 11.60
C THR A 11 -25.79 -13.75 11.82
N LEU A 12 -26.68 -13.24 12.68
CA LEU A 12 -26.73 -11.83 13.03
C LEU A 12 -25.46 -11.40 13.77
N LEU A 13 -24.98 -12.19 14.72
CA LEU A 13 -23.73 -11.95 15.44
C LEU A 13 -22.53 -11.87 14.49
N LEU A 14 -22.41 -12.78 13.53
CA LEU A 14 -21.36 -12.73 12.50
C LEU A 14 -21.48 -11.48 11.62
N ASN A 15 -22.68 -11.10 11.21
CA ASN A 15 -22.88 -9.88 10.44
C ASN A 15 -22.53 -8.61 11.24
N PHE A 16 -22.82 -8.59 12.55
CA PHE A 16 -22.39 -7.51 13.44
C PHE A 16 -20.88 -7.45 13.61
N LEU A 17 -20.20 -8.59 13.73
CA LEU A 17 -18.73 -8.67 13.72
C LEU A 17 -18.14 -8.14 12.41
N ALA A 18 -18.72 -8.51 11.28
CA ALA A 18 -18.36 -8.01 9.96
C ALA A 18 -18.54 -6.49 9.87
N PHE A 19 -19.69 -5.98 10.33
CA PHE A 19 -19.99 -4.55 10.35
C PHE A 19 -19.05 -3.78 11.28
N GLY A 20 -18.83 -4.25 12.51
CA GLY A 20 -17.90 -3.63 13.46
C GLY A 20 -16.47 -3.58 12.91
N SER A 21 -16.04 -4.62 12.20
CA SER A 21 -14.76 -4.67 11.51
C SER A 21 -14.68 -3.60 10.42
N CYS A 22 -15.69 -3.50 9.55
CA CYS A 22 -15.78 -2.46 8.51
C CYS A 22 -15.82 -1.05 9.10
N LEU A 23 -16.59 -0.83 10.18
CA LEU A 23 -16.71 0.46 10.85
C LEU A 23 -15.37 0.91 11.43
N ARG A 24 -14.63 0.00 12.07
CA ARG A 24 -13.27 0.28 12.57
C ARG A 24 -12.34 0.71 11.43
N PHE A 25 -12.46 0.08 10.27
CA PHE A 25 -11.62 0.40 9.12
C PHE A 25 -12.06 1.68 8.38
N LEU A 26 -13.31 2.10 8.52
CA LEU A 26 -13.81 3.36 7.97
C LEU A 26 -13.09 4.58 8.58
N PHE A 27 -12.70 4.51 9.86
CA PHE A 27 -11.91 5.56 10.51
C PHE A 27 -10.40 5.46 10.25
N SER A 28 -9.95 4.51 9.44
CA SER A 28 -8.54 4.39 9.05
C SER A 28 -8.22 5.32 7.87
N ARG A 29 -6.92 5.50 7.56
CA ARG A 29 -6.45 6.20 6.35
C ARG A 29 -6.99 5.60 5.04
N GLN A 30 -7.54 4.39 5.11
CA GLN A 30 -8.08 3.61 4.00
C GLN A 30 -9.62 3.65 3.94
N GLY A 31 -10.26 4.49 4.77
CA GLY A 31 -11.69 4.43 5.09
C GLY A 31 -12.63 4.52 3.89
N LEU A 32 -12.24 5.25 2.84
CA LEU A 32 -13.06 5.38 1.63
C LEU A 32 -13.28 4.04 0.91
N TYR A 33 -12.29 3.15 0.89
CA TYR A 33 -12.45 1.81 0.30
C TYR A 33 -13.38 0.91 1.12
N TRP A 34 -13.61 1.25 2.39
CA TRP A 34 -14.46 0.49 3.30
C TRP A 34 -15.93 0.92 3.28
N PHE A 35 -16.27 2.01 2.59
CA PHE A 35 -17.65 2.48 2.46
C PHE A 35 -18.54 1.47 1.72
N ILE A 36 -18.05 0.92 0.61
CA ILE A 36 -18.81 -0.08 -0.19
C ILE A 36 -19.04 -1.37 0.61
N PRO A 37 -18.01 -2.01 1.22
CA PRO A 37 -18.23 -3.15 2.10
C PRO A 37 -19.17 -2.86 3.27
N LEU A 38 -19.14 -1.64 3.83
CA LEU A 38 -20.01 -1.26 4.95
C LEU A 38 -21.47 -1.14 4.54
N LEU A 39 -21.76 -0.55 3.38
CA LEU A 39 -23.12 -0.53 2.85
C LEU A 39 -23.62 -1.96 2.56
N LEU A 40 -22.76 -2.82 2.03
CA LEU A 40 -23.15 -4.21 1.76
C LEU A 40 -23.39 -5.01 3.05
N THR A 41 -22.57 -4.83 4.09
CA THR A 41 -22.82 -5.47 5.39
C THR A 41 -24.14 -4.99 5.98
N LEU A 42 -24.45 -3.69 5.90
CA LEU A 42 -25.73 -3.15 6.35
C LEU A 42 -26.91 -3.81 5.60
N PHE A 43 -26.80 -3.93 4.28
CA PHE A 43 -27.80 -4.59 3.44
C PHE A 43 -28.00 -6.07 3.83
N LEU A 44 -26.94 -6.78 4.22
CA LEU A 44 -27.02 -8.16 4.69
C LEU A 44 -27.58 -8.28 6.13
N ILE A 45 -27.39 -7.28 6.99
CA ILE A 45 -27.91 -7.29 8.36
C ILE A 45 -29.42 -7.19 8.38
N VAL A 46 -30.01 -6.28 7.60
CA VAL A 46 -31.45 -5.99 7.61
C VAL A 46 -32.34 -7.23 7.48
N PRO A 47 -32.19 -8.08 6.44
CA PRO A 47 -33.04 -9.27 6.31
C PRO A 47 -32.81 -10.27 7.44
N ASN A 48 -31.59 -10.41 7.95
CA ASN A 48 -31.29 -11.30 9.09
C ASN A 48 -31.83 -10.79 10.42
N ALA A 49 -31.94 -9.47 10.58
CA ALA A 49 -32.57 -8.85 11.74
C ALA A 49 -34.09 -9.02 11.70
N LEU A 50 -34.69 -8.89 10.51
CA LEU A 50 -36.12 -9.14 10.31
C LEU A 50 -36.47 -10.60 10.59
N THR A 51 -35.67 -11.58 10.15
CA THR A 51 -35.92 -12.99 10.45
C THR A 51 -35.81 -13.31 11.94
N LEU A 52 -34.86 -12.69 12.65
CA LEU A 52 -34.79 -12.84 14.11
C LEU A 52 -35.99 -12.20 14.81
N TYR A 53 -36.41 -11.02 14.34
CA TYR A 53 -37.59 -10.34 14.87
C TYR A 53 -38.86 -11.17 14.70
N THR A 54 -39.10 -11.76 13.52
CA THR A 54 -40.29 -12.59 13.28
C THR A 54 -40.29 -13.86 14.13
N VAL A 55 -39.13 -14.52 14.28
CA VAL A 55 -38.96 -15.68 15.17
C VAL A 55 -39.22 -15.30 16.64
N ALA A 56 -38.80 -14.11 17.06
CA ALA A 56 -39.01 -13.61 18.42
C ALA A 56 -40.44 -13.14 18.69
N SER A 57 -41.13 -12.57 17.69
CA SER A 57 -42.49 -12.05 17.83
C SER A 57 -43.57 -13.13 17.74
N ASP A 58 -43.42 -14.09 16.82
CA ASP A 58 -44.35 -15.21 16.68
C ASP A 58 -43.63 -16.46 16.16
N PRO A 59 -43.12 -17.33 17.05
CA PRO A 59 -42.36 -18.51 16.67
C PRO A 59 -43.20 -19.55 15.92
N ASN A 60 -44.53 -19.52 16.00
CA ASN A 60 -45.41 -20.48 15.33
C ASN A 60 -45.65 -20.10 13.86
N SER A 61 -45.47 -18.82 13.52
CA SER A 61 -45.55 -18.29 12.15
C SER A 61 -44.29 -18.57 11.33
N PHE A 62 -43.19 -18.97 11.97
CA PHE A 62 -41.91 -19.14 11.30
C PHE A 62 -41.86 -20.46 10.50
N ILE A 63 -41.92 -20.32 9.18
CA ILE A 63 -41.74 -21.44 8.25
C ILE A 63 -40.26 -21.50 7.87
N SER A 64 -39.53 -22.43 8.49
CA SER A 64 -38.18 -22.79 8.04
C SER A 64 -38.25 -23.43 6.67
N THR A 65 -37.45 -22.96 5.71
CA THR A 65 -37.39 -23.51 4.34
C THR A 65 -37.00 -24.99 4.28
N GLY A 66 -36.51 -25.57 5.39
CA GLY A 66 -36.23 -27.00 5.49
C GLY A 66 -34.96 -27.40 4.72
N GLY A 67 -34.26 -28.41 5.23
CA GLY A 67 -33.05 -28.91 4.60
C GLY A 67 -31.89 -27.89 4.56
N ILE A 68 -31.05 -28.01 3.54
CA ILE A 68 -29.77 -27.28 3.40
C ILE A 68 -29.98 -25.76 3.26
N LEU A 69 -31.12 -25.33 2.68
CA LEU A 69 -31.42 -23.92 2.45
C LEU A 69 -31.55 -23.11 3.75
N THR A 70 -31.87 -23.77 4.87
CA THR A 70 -31.91 -23.15 6.20
C THR A 70 -30.55 -22.59 6.63
N TYR A 71 -29.44 -23.18 6.15
CA TYR A 71 -28.07 -22.78 6.50
C TYR A 71 -27.47 -21.77 5.52
N GLN A 72 -28.16 -21.45 4.43
CA GLN A 72 -27.72 -20.49 3.43
C GLN A 72 -27.31 -19.11 4.01
N PRO A 73 -28.09 -18.46 4.91
CA PRO A 73 -27.69 -17.16 5.46
C PRO A 73 -26.41 -17.24 6.31
N LEU A 74 -26.20 -18.38 6.98
CA LEU A 74 -25.01 -18.60 7.79
C LEU A 74 -23.76 -18.81 6.92
N GLY A 75 -23.88 -19.63 5.87
CA GLY A 75 -22.81 -19.82 4.90
C GLY A 75 -22.45 -18.52 4.17
N LEU A 76 -23.44 -17.72 3.78
CA LEU A 76 -23.24 -16.42 3.15
C LEU A 76 -22.51 -15.45 4.09
N SER A 77 -22.91 -15.39 5.37
CA SER A 77 -22.27 -14.52 6.36
C SER A 77 -20.81 -14.91 6.62
N LEU A 78 -20.50 -16.22 6.71
CA LEU A 78 -19.13 -16.72 6.84
C LEU A 78 -18.27 -16.37 5.62
N LEU A 79 -18.78 -16.62 4.41
CA LEU A 79 -18.08 -16.26 3.17
C LEU A 79 -17.84 -14.76 3.08
N TRP A 80 -18.84 -13.96 3.43
CA TRP A 80 -18.71 -12.51 3.45
C TRP A 80 -17.65 -12.03 4.43
N TYR A 81 -17.60 -12.62 5.62
CA TYR A 81 -16.56 -12.32 6.61
C TYR A 81 -15.15 -12.70 6.11
N LEU A 82 -14.99 -13.85 5.44
CA LEU A 82 -13.73 -14.23 4.81
C LEU A 82 -13.31 -13.25 3.70
N ILE A 83 -14.26 -12.77 2.90
CA ILE A 83 -14.01 -11.74 1.88
C ILE A 83 -13.51 -10.46 2.54
N ILE A 84 -14.13 -10.02 3.64
CA ILE A 84 -13.66 -8.84 4.40
C ILE A 84 -12.22 -8.99 4.88
N ILE A 85 -11.86 -10.16 5.42
CA ILE A 85 -10.49 -10.44 5.90
C ILE A 85 -9.48 -10.43 4.75
N THR A 86 -9.79 -11.13 3.65
CA THR A 86 -8.89 -11.20 2.49
C THR A 86 -8.74 -9.83 1.82
N PHE A 87 -9.83 -9.06 1.71
CA PHE A 87 -9.81 -7.69 1.23
C PHE A 87 -8.95 -6.78 2.12
N HIS A 88 -9.07 -6.92 3.45
CA HIS A 88 -8.20 -6.19 4.38
C HIS A 88 -6.72 -6.47 4.13
N TYR A 89 -6.36 -7.74 3.95
CA TYR A 89 -4.97 -8.12 3.67
C TYR A 89 -4.49 -7.59 2.31
N ALA A 90 -5.33 -7.65 1.29
CA ALA A 90 -5.03 -7.12 -0.04
C ALA A 90 -4.82 -5.60 -0.03
N LEU A 91 -5.67 -4.85 0.67
CA LEU A 91 -5.51 -3.39 0.85
C LEU A 91 -4.23 -3.05 1.61
N LYS A 92 -3.92 -3.81 2.67
CA LYS A 92 -2.67 -3.62 3.43
C LYS A 92 -1.43 -3.81 2.54
N LYS A 93 -1.45 -4.78 1.62
CA LYS A 93 -0.35 -5.04 0.69
C LYS A 93 -0.22 -3.96 -0.38
N THR A 94 -1.33 -3.57 -1.03
CA THR A 94 -1.34 -2.60 -2.14
C THR A 94 -0.95 -1.19 -1.71
N ILE A 95 -1.40 -0.74 -0.54
CA ILE A 95 -1.11 0.63 -0.06
C ILE A 95 0.36 0.82 0.31
N ARG A 96 1.04 -0.24 0.76
CA ARG A 96 2.49 -0.19 0.99
C ARG A 96 3.26 0.07 -0.31
N ILE A 97 2.79 -0.46 -1.43
CA ILE A 97 3.38 -0.28 -2.76
C ILE A 97 3.19 1.17 -3.22
N ASN A 98 1.99 1.74 -3.07
CA ASN A 98 1.72 3.13 -3.46
C ASN A 98 2.57 4.14 -2.68
N ARG A 99 2.77 3.90 -1.36
CA ARG A 99 3.65 4.75 -0.55
C ARG A 99 5.11 4.69 -1.01
N TYR A 100 5.61 3.49 -1.34
CA TYR A 100 6.97 3.33 -1.86
C TYR A 100 7.16 4.12 -3.16
N GLU A 101 6.18 4.09 -4.05
CA GLU A 101 6.25 4.84 -5.31
C GLU A 101 6.25 6.36 -5.07
N ALA A 102 5.41 6.86 -4.16
CA ALA A 102 5.39 8.27 -3.79
C ALA A 102 6.72 8.73 -3.14
N ASP A 103 7.26 7.94 -2.21
CA ASP A 103 8.54 8.20 -1.56
C ASP A 103 9.71 8.14 -2.58
N MET A 104 9.67 7.19 -3.52
CA MET A 104 10.67 7.06 -4.60
C MET A 104 10.65 8.26 -5.54
N ARG A 105 9.46 8.75 -5.94
CA ARG A 105 9.34 9.94 -6.79
C ARG A 105 9.90 11.18 -6.09
N LYS A 106 9.64 11.35 -4.79
CA LYS A 106 10.20 12.44 -3.99
C LYS A 106 11.73 12.36 -3.92
N ASN A 107 12.27 11.20 -3.56
CA ASN A 107 13.71 10.98 -3.47
C ASN A 107 14.42 11.23 -4.81
N LEU A 108 13.82 10.80 -5.93
CA LEU A 108 14.38 11.05 -7.26
C LEU A 108 14.40 12.54 -7.62
N HIS A 109 13.37 13.29 -7.22
CA HIS A 109 13.33 14.74 -7.43
C HIS A 109 14.40 15.46 -6.61
N GLU A 110 14.54 15.10 -5.33
CA GLU A 110 15.57 15.64 -4.44
C GLU A 110 16.98 15.31 -4.94
N ALA A 111 17.23 14.08 -5.40
CA ALA A 111 18.51 13.67 -5.97
C ALA A 111 18.86 14.46 -7.24
N ARG A 112 17.88 14.68 -8.14
CA ARG A 112 18.08 15.50 -9.36
C ARG A 112 18.38 16.96 -9.02
N TYR A 113 17.72 17.49 -8.01
CA TYR A 113 17.95 18.85 -7.55
C TYR A 113 19.36 19.02 -6.97
N GLN A 114 19.81 18.08 -6.13
CA GLN A 114 21.17 18.04 -5.59
C GLN A 114 22.22 17.93 -6.70
N ALA A 115 22.05 17.00 -7.64
CA ALA A 115 22.97 16.85 -8.77
C ALA A 115 23.07 18.13 -9.62
N LYS A 116 21.97 18.88 -9.78
CA LYS A 116 21.98 20.17 -10.49
C LYS A 116 22.76 21.26 -9.74
N ILE A 117 22.71 21.26 -8.41
CA ILE A 117 23.51 22.19 -7.60
C ILE A 117 24.99 21.81 -7.65
N GLU A 118 25.30 20.53 -7.48
CA GLU A 118 26.68 20.02 -7.50
C GLU A 118 27.35 20.27 -8.85
N SER A 119 26.66 19.99 -9.96
CA SER A 119 27.17 20.26 -11.31
C SER A 119 27.47 21.74 -11.55
N ARG A 120 26.65 22.66 -11.01
CA ARG A 120 26.94 24.10 -11.07
C ARG A 120 28.20 24.45 -10.28
N GLN A 121 28.32 23.96 -9.05
CA GLN A 121 29.51 24.19 -8.22
C GLN A 121 30.77 23.60 -8.85
N LEU A 122 30.68 22.43 -9.47
CA LEU A 122 31.78 21.81 -10.19
C LEU A 122 32.17 22.63 -11.42
N ALA A 123 31.21 23.11 -12.21
CA ALA A 123 31.47 23.97 -13.36
C ALA A 123 32.18 25.28 -12.96
N ASP A 124 31.75 25.91 -11.87
CA ASP A 124 32.38 27.13 -11.35
C ASP A 124 33.81 26.87 -10.83
N ARG A 125 34.02 25.73 -10.16
CA ARG A 125 35.36 25.28 -9.73
C ARG A 125 36.26 24.98 -10.91
N GLU A 126 35.75 24.32 -11.95
CA GLU A 126 36.50 24.04 -13.16
C GLU A 126 36.86 25.32 -13.91
N LYS A 127 35.95 26.27 -14.02
CA LYS A 127 36.22 27.59 -14.61
C LYS A 127 37.31 28.31 -13.84
N SER A 128 37.19 28.37 -12.52
CA SER A 128 38.20 28.98 -11.64
C SER A 128 39.56 28.29 -11.76
N ARG A 129 39.57 26.96 -11.88
CA ARG A 129 40.80 26.18 -12.08
C ARG A 129 41.41 26.48 -13.45
N LYS A 130 40.61 26.53 -14.52
CA LYS A 130 41.08 26.90 -15.85
C LYS A 130 41.66 28.30 -15.84
N GLU A 131 41.01 29.30 -15.24
CA GLU A 131 41.55 30.66 -15.17
C GLU A 131 42.88 30.75 -14.40
N ARG A 132 43.00 30.07 -13.24
CA ARG A 132 44.24 30.09 -12.45
C ARG A 132 45.40 29.31 -13.07
N PHE A 133 45.10 28.21 -13.77
CA PHE A 133 46.12 27.29 -14.29
C PHE A 133 46.23 27.33 -15.83
N ALA A 134 45.48 28.18 -16.55
CA ALA A 134 45.58 28.33 -18.00
C ALA A 134 46.95 28.83 -18.47
N GLY A 135 47.66 29.61 -17.64
CA GLY A 135 49.01 30.08 -17.92
C GLY A 135 50.11 29.07 -17.56
N ASN A 136 49.86 28.19 -16.59
CA ASN A 136 50.81 27.18 -16.14
C ASN A 136 50.33 25.80 -16.61
N ARG A 137 50.60 25.45 -17.87
CA ARG A 137 50.60 24.04 -18.27
C ARG A 137 51.50 23.30 -17.29
N SER A 138 50.99 22.24 -16.67
CA SER A 138 51.81 21.33 -15.91
C SER A 138 52.82 20.71 -16.87
N VAL A 139 54.01 21.29 -16.94
CA VAL A 139 55.16 20.65 -17.56
C VAL A 139 55.47 19.47 -16.67
N VAL A 140 55.36 18.26 -17.21
CA VAL A 140 55.85 17.06 -16.51
C VAL A 140 57.27 17.38 -16.09
N PRO A 141 57.60 17.36 -14.78
CA PRO A 141 58.95 17.69 -14.34
C PRO A 141 59.91 16.74 -15.04
N ARG A 142 60.69 17.25 -15.99
CA ARG A 142 61.77 16.51 -16.63
C ARG A 142 62.82 16.31 -15.55
N THR A 143 62.78 15.17 -14.89
CA THR A 143 63.93 14.69 -14.12
C THR A 143 65.02 14.44 -15.16
N ASN A 144 65.94 15.38 -15.32
CA ASN A 144 67.11 15.26 -16.20
C ASN A 144 68.07 14.19 -15.65
N THR A 145 67.60 12.97 -15.49
CA THR A 145 68.39 11.83 -15.02
C THR A 145 69.12 11.16 -16.18
N HIS A 146 68.77 11.49 -17.43
CA HIS A 146 69.41 10.94 -18.63
C HIS A 146 69.80 12.04 -19.63
N PRO A 147 70.92 11.87 -20.36
CA PRO A 147 71.38 12.86 -21.35
C PRO A 147 70.37 13.03 -22.48
N LEU A 148 70.18 14.27 -22.94
CA LEU A 148 69.17 14.69 -23.92
C LEU A 148 69.17 13.86 -25.22
N ALA A 149 70.33 13.37 -25.66
CA ALA A 149 70.49 12.53 -26.85
C ALA A 149 69.73 11.18 -26.77
N TRP A 150 69.43 10.68 -25.56
CA TRP A 150 68.66 9.45 -25.38
C TRP A 150 67.15 9.68 -25.47
N VAL A 151 66.67 10.90 -25.22
CA VAL A 151 65.24 11.23 -25.23
C VAL A 151 64.75 11.44 -26.67
N GLU A 152 65.60 12.05 -27.51
CA GLU A 152 65.29 12.29 -28.94
C GLU A 152 65.15 11.00 -29.76
N LEU A 153 65.65 9.86 -29.27
CA LEU A 153 65.58 8.58 -29.98
C LEU A 153 64.24 7.84 -29.83
N PHE A 154 63.37 8.27 -28.91
CA PHE A 154 62.13 7.56 -28.53
C PHE A 154 60.87 8.42 -28.57
N GLU A 155 60.96 9.70 -28.98
CA GLU A 155 59.81 10.59 -29.22
C GLU A 155 59.55 10.74 -30.75
N ASP A 156 59.19 9.63 -31.41
CA ASP A 156 58.45 9.58 -32.69
C ASP A 156 57.03 9.05 -32.45
#